data_AF-A0A4R9B2M1-F1
#
_entry.id   AF-A0A4R9B2M1-F1
#
_cell.length_a   1.000
_cell.length_b   1.000
_cell.length_c   1.000
_cell.angle_alpha   90.00
_cell.angle_beta   90.00
_cell.angle_gamma   90.00
#
_symmetry.space_group_name_H-M   'P 1'
#
loop_
_entity.id
_entity.type
_entity.pdbx_description
1 polymer ?
#
loop_
_entity_poly.entity_id
_entity_poly.type
_entity_poly.pdbx_seq_one_letter_code
_entity_poly.pdbx_strand_id
1 'polypeptide(L)'
;MPDSSFDAFARSLAKLYVKGRRATVTGYRALRPLALAIRPMPQKVYLAVFGSRKRKIWAGAVALLLVLGTVGTSVGVSYANELERVAAVAAKDAAVAAKDAADAKAAVTAARDKVADDKLKDELARSNAEATVSSSEAFATASADYVTPEDSVALASGIDTLRSMVASLTTTRLDLLRATDSLTLLVAKIGPRPVPYDWSIRCLDANGVGTVFSTFRDAWASPVEFGSCVPVSRSGDVFTAVQLAAIASKAVATEDDLGDLYAMCADVDLDVIAEDTWANASDIAPKGAMTICPDNPKALAVKARFASEEKAAAADRKAASDEAAGIVFGAGVRTVGKDLQPGVYIAVNVSNCYWERLDSAGEIHDNNFIMGAPRVEVTVRSSDYAFNSTGCGQWRRQ
;
A
#
# COMPACT_ATOMS: atom_id res chain seq x y z
N MET A 1 -70.29 27.22 90.67
CA MET A 1 -69.64 27.86 89.51
C MET A 1 -69.87 26.94 88.32
N PRO A 2 -70.78 27.28 87.40
CA PRO A 2 -71.03 26.45 86.22
C PRO A 2 -70.19 26.96 85.04
N ASP A 3 -69.60 25.98 84.35
CA ASP A 3 -68.68 26.13 83.22
C ASP A 3 -69.28 26.97 82.07
N SER A 4 -68.43 27.83 81.49
CA SER A 4 -68.81 28.63 80.33
C SER A 4 -68.90 27.76 79.07
N SER A 5 -69.84 28.09 78.20
CA SER A 5 -70.18 27.42 76.94
C SER A 5 -69.02 27.27 75.94
N PHE A 6 -67.87 27.91 76.20
CA PHE A 6 -66.67 27.86 75.36
C PHE A 6 -65.95 26.51 75.44
N ASP A 7 -65.96 25.88 76.61
CA ASP A 7 -65.21 24.66 76.90
C ASP A 7 -65.92 23.40 76.34
N ALA A 8 -67.23 23.50 76.11
CA ALA A 8 -68.04 22.50 75.42
C ALA A 8 -67.88 22.59 73.88
N PHE A 9 -67.67 23.79 73.34
CA PHE A 9 -67.46 24.02 71.91
C PHE A 9 -66.08 23.55 71.44
N ALA A 10 -65.02 23.84 72.22
CA ALA A 10 -63.66 23.39 71.92
C ALA A 10 -63.53 21.85 71.86
N ARG A 11 -64.23 21.13 72.74
CA ARG A 11 -64.26 19.65 72.74
C ARG A 11 -65.01 19.05 71.55
N SER A 12 -65.98 19.75 70.97
CA SER A 12 -66.70 19.31 69.77
C SER A 12 -65.85 19.47 68.49
N LEU A 13 -65.08 20.55 68.38
CA LEU A 13 -64.16 20.76 67.25
C LEU A 13 -62.99 19.77 67.25
N ALA A 14 -62.45 19.44 68.43
CA ALA A 14 -61.38 18.43 68.55
C ALA A 14 -61.85 17.01 68.13
N LYS A 15 -63.11 16.64 68.42
CA LYS A 15 -63.70 15.36 67.98
C LYS A 15 -63.91 15.29 66.47
N LEU A 16 -64.29 16.40 65.83
CA LEU A 16 -64.42 16.51 64.36
C LEU A 16 -63.06 16.39 63.64
N TYR A 17 -62.01 17.00 64.21
CA TYR A 17 -60.64 16.95 63.67
C TYR A 17 -60.05 15.53 63.70
N VAL A 18 -60.29 14.76 64.77
CA VAL A 18 -59.83 13.37 64.88
C VAL A 18 -60.62 12.42 63.98
N LYS A 19 -61.93 12.66 63.77
CA LYS A 19 -62.79 11.83 62.90
C LYS A 19 -62.46 12.03 61.41
N GLY A 20 -62.09 13.24 60.99
CA GLY A 20 -61.63 13.53 59.61
C GLY A 20 -60.29 12.90 59.25
N ARG A 21 -59.39 12.70 60.23
CA ARG A 21 -58.07 12.08 60.02
C ARG A 21 -58.12 10.55 59.84
N ARG A 22 -59.17 9.86 60.32
CA ARG A 22 -59.36 8.41 60.11
C ARG A 22 -59.97 8.05 58.75
N ALA A 23 -60.65 8.98 58.08
CA ALA A 23 -61.28 8.73 56.78
C ALA A 23 -60.29 8.80 55.58
N THR A 24 -59.07 9.30 55.79
CA THR A 24 -58.05 9.46 54.73
C THR A 24 -56.98 8.39 54.70
N VAL A 25 -57.02 7.42 55.62
CA VAL A 25 -56.09 6.27 55.65
C VAL A 25 -56.61 5.08 54.82
N THR A 26 -57.90 5.06 54.46
CA THR A 26 -58.51 3.93 53.74
C THR A 26 -58.49 4.08 52.20
N GLY A 27 -58.17 5.27 51.67
CA GLY A 27 -58.25 5.55 50.22
C GLY A 27 -56.97 5.28 49.40
N TYR A 28 -55.81 5.12 50.04
CA TYR A 28 -54.53 4.92 49.34
C TYR A 28 -54.06 3.45 49.32
N ARG A 29 -55.01 2.52 49.19
CA ARG A 29 -54.73 1.08 48.98
C ARG A 29 -55.17 0.54 47.61
N ALA A 30 -55.60 1.40 46.69
CA ALA A 30 -56.26 0.92 45.46
C ALA A 30 -55.50 1.10 44.13
N LEU A 31 -54.31 1.72 44.06
CA LEU A 31 -53.59 1.84 42.78
C LEU A 31 -52.07 1.63 42.91
N ARG A 32 -51.72 0.38 43.25
CA ARG A 32 -50.38 -0.22 43.18
C ARG A 32 -50.49 -1.35 42.15
N PRO A 33 -50.01 -1.18 40.91
CA PRO A 33 -48.69 -1.67 40.50
C PRO A 33 -48.04 -0.73 39.45
N LEU A 34 -46.74 -0.59 39.19
CA LEU A 34 -45.59 -1.50 39.11
C LEU A 34 -44.32 -0.67 39.37
N ALA A 35 -43.52 -1.04 40.37
CA ALA A 35 -42.11 -0.66 40.46
C ALA A 35 -41.34 -1.82 41.11
N LEU A 36 -40.54 -2.51 40.28
CA LEU A 36 -39.31 -3.24 40.58
C LEU A 36 -38.33 -2.74 39.49
N ALA A 37 -37.05 -2.39 39.68
CA ALA A 37 -36.04 -2.58 40.74
C ALA A 37 -34.94 -1.49 40.58
N ILE A 38 -34.41 -0.83 41.64
CA ILE A 38 -33.07 -1.02 42.28
C ILE A 38 -31.88 -1.01 41.26
N ARG A 39 -31.15 0.11 40.98
CA ARG A 39 -30.01 0.88 41.65
C ARG A 39 -28.63 0.61 40.97
N PRO A 40 -27.54 1.44 41.11
CA PRO A 40 -27.31 2.59 42.03
C PRO A 40 -26.65 3.91 41.47
N MET A 41 -26.66 4.96 42.32
CA MET A 41 -25.85 6.22 42.37
C MET A 41 -26.19 7.45 41.48
N PRO A 42 -25.87 8.70 41.91
CA PRO A 42 -25.60 9.22 43.27
C PRO A 42 -26.60 10.30 43.75
N GLN A 43 -26.63 10.50 45.07
CA GLN A 43 -27.48 11.46 45.78
C GLN A 43 -27.15 12.92 45.44
N LYS A 44 -28.07 13.61 44.78
CA LYS A 44 -28.54 14.98 45.04
C LYS A 44 -29.59 15.28 43.96
N VAL A 45 -30.60 16.08 44.29
CA VAL A 45 -31.73 16.44 43.41
C VAL A 45 -32.88 15.42 43.36
N TYR A 46 -33.47 15.11 44.50
CA TYR A 46 -34.91 14.82 44.56
C TYR A 46 -35.44 15.21 45.94
N LEU A 47 -35.79 16.49 46.09
CA LEU A 47 -36.73 17.02 47.08
C LEU A 47 -36.90 18.52 46.86
N ALA A 48 -37.41 18.90 45.71
CA ALA A 48 -38.05 20.19 45.55
C ALA A 48 -39.02 20.11 44.38
N VAL A 49 -40.15 20.79 44.52
CA VAL A 49 -41.13 20.99 43.46
C VAL A 49 -42.02 19.76 43.22
N PHE A 50 -43.11 19.71 43.98
CA PHE A 50 -44.49 19.40 43.57
C PHE A 50 -45.24 18.83 44.77
N GLY A 51 -46.15 19.63 45.34
CA GLY A 51 -47.23 19.09 46.17
C GLY A 51 -47.57 19.76 47.51
N SER A 52 -46.76 20.70 48.06
CA SER A 52 -47.04 21.22 49.42
C SER A 52 -47.15 22.74 49.58
N ARG A 53 -46.66 23.58 48.66
CA ARG A 53 -46.71 25.04 48.82
C ARG A 53 -48.13 25.62 48.66
N LYS A 54 -48.88 25.22 47.63
CA LYS A 54 -50.26 25.72 47.41
C LYS A 54 -51.21 25.39 48.57
N ARG A 55 -51.09 24.22 49.20
CA ARG A 55 -51.93 23.84 50.36
C ARG A 55 -51.54 24.57 51.65
N LYS A 56 -50.26 24.85 51.88
CA LYS A 56 -49.79 25.62 53.04
C LYS A 56 -50.13 27.12 52.93
N ILE A 57 -50.10 27.69 51.73
CA ILE A 57 -50.50 29.07 51.47
C ILE A 57 -52.02 29.25 51.67
N TRP A 58 -52.84 28.30 51.21
CA TRP A 58 -54.30 28.35 51.44
C TRP A 58 -54.70 28.14 52.91
N ALA A 59 -54.03 27.24 53.64
CA ALA A 59 -54.30 27.05 55.07
C ALA A 59 -53.86 28.25 55.92
N GLY A 60 -52.76 28.92 55.56
CA GLY A 60 -52.30 30.16 56.22
C GLY A 60 -53.21 31.35 55.95
N ALA A 61 -53.72 31.51 54.72
CA ALA A 61 -54.65 32.58 54.36
C ALA A 61 -56.00 32.47 55.06
N VAL A 62 -56.53 31.24 55.23
CA VAL A 62 -57.78 30.99 55.95
C VAL A 62 -57.63 31.21 57.46
N ALA A 63 -56.48 30.86 58.05
CA ALA A 63 -56.20 31.13 59.46
C ALA A 63 -56.05 32.64 59.76
N LEU A 64 -55.43 33.41 58.85
CA LEU A 64 -55.28 34.86 58.98
C LEU A 64 -56.62 35.60 58.85
N LEU A 65 -57.50 35.15 57.93
CA LEU A 65 -58.85 35.70 57.77
C LEU A 65 -59.76 35.40 58.98
N LEU A 66 -59.55 34.28 59.67
CA LEU A 66 -60.32 33.95 60.89
C LEU A 66 -59.86 34.72 62.13
N VAL A 67 -58.59 35.15 62.21
CA VAL A 67 -58.10 35.96 63.34
C VAL A 67 -58.46 37.45 63.18
N LEU A 68 -58.65 37.94 61.96
CA LEU A 68 -59.01 39.35 61.67
C LEU A 68 -60.51 39.67 61.86
N GLY A 69 -61.37 38.66 62.10
CA GLY A 69 -62.82 38.83 62.21
C GLY A 69 -63.36 39.25 63.58
N THR A 70 -62.54 39.30 64.64
CA THR A 70 -63.04 39.52 66.02
C THR A 70 -62.47 40.73 66.76
N VAL A 71 -61.67 41.59 66.14
CA VAL A 71 -61.26 42.86 66.75
C VAL A 71 -61.51 44.01 65.77
N GLY A 72 -62.47 44.86 66.12
CA GLY A 72 -62.94 45.98 65.30
C GLY A 72 -61.90 47.08 65.07
N THR A 73 -61.96 47.61 63.85
CA THR A 73 -61.92 49.05 63.52
C THR A 73 -60.93 49.92 64.29
N SER A 74 -59.69 50.00 63.78
CA SER A 74 -58.98 51.28 63.58
C SER A 74 -57.55 51.11 63.01
N VAL A 75 -57.34 50.31 61.95
CA VAL A 75 -56.15 50.43 61.07
C VAL A 75 -56.53 50.05 59.62
N GLY A 76 -57.53 50.73 59.05
CA GLY A 76 -58.18 50.34 57.78
C GLY A 76 -57.45 50.71 56.48
N VAL A 77 -56.32 51.41 56.53
CA VAL A 77 -55.57 51.83 55.31
C VAL A 77 -54.22 51.12 55.16
N SER A 78 -53.68 50.55 56.24
CA SER A 78 -52.37 49.87 56.20
C SER A 78 -52.44 48.39 55.78
N TYR A 79 -53.57 47.71 55.94
CA TYR A 79 -53.71 46.27 55.63
C TYR A 79 -54.07 45.97 54.17
N ALA A 80 -54.81 46.86 53.49
CA ALA A 80 -55.12 46.70 52.07
C ALA A 80 -53.86 46.86 51.20
N ASN A 81 -53.02 47.86 51.50
CA ASN A 81 -51.72 48.04 50.86
C ASN A 81 -50.78 46.84 51.09
N GLU A 82 -50.81 46.23 52.28
CA GLU A 82 -49.96 45.08 52.57
C GLU A 82 -50.46 43.79 51.93
N LEU A 83 -51.78 43.61 51.79
CA LEU A 83 -52.37 42.51 51.02
C LEU A 83 -52.05 42.63 49.51
N GLU A 84 -52.09 43.84 48.94
CA GLU A 84 -51.66 44.08 47.56
C GLU A 84 -50.18 43.82 47.36
N ARG A 85 -49.32 44.23 48.31
CA ARG A 85 -47.88 43.91 48.29
C ARG A 85 -47.63 42.41 48.37
N VAL A 86 -48.33 41.69 49.25
CA VAL A 86 -48.21 40.23 49.36
C VAL A 86 -48.71 39.54 48.10
N ALA A 87 -49.80 40.01 47.49
CA ALA A 87 -50.31 39.50 46.22
C ALA A 87 -49.34 39.78 45.06
N ALA A 88 -48.72 40.96 45.02
CA ALA A 88 -47.71 41.32 44.02
C ALA A 88 -46.42 40.49 44.17
N VAL A 89 -45.98 40.23 45.41
CA VAL A 89 -44.85 39.31 45.68
C VAL A 89 -45.21 37.88 45.28
N ALA A 90 -46.42 37.39 45.61
CA ALA A 90 -46.87 36.07 45.21
C ALA A 90 -47.00 35.93 43.68
N ALA A 91 -47.44 36.98 42.98
CA ALA A 91 -47.50 37.03 41.52
C ALA A 91 -46.10 37.03 40.89
N LYS A 92 -45.15 37.76 41.48
CA LYS A 92 -43.74 37.77 41.07
C LYS A 92 -43.09 36.40 41.28
N ASP A 93 -43.32 35.77 42.43
CA ASP A 93 -42.84 34.42 42.72
C ASP A 93 -43.46 33.38 41.78
N ALA A 94 -44.74 33.52 41.44
CA ALA A 94 -45.41 32.67 40.46
C ALA A 94 -44.86 32.87 39.04
N ALA A 95 -44.52 34.10 38.65
CA ALA A 95 -43.87 34.41 37.37
C ALA A 95 -42.45 33.86 37.29
N VAL A 96 -41.66 33.96 38.37
CA VAL A 96 -40.33 33.34 38.47
C VAL A 96 -40.44 31.81 38.37
N ALA A 97 -41.36 31.19 39.11
CA ALA A 97 -41.57 29.75 39.05
C ALA A 97 -42.05 29.28 37.66
N ALA A 98 -42.85 30.08 36.95
CA ALA A 98 -43.27 29.79 35.58
C ALA A 98 -42.09 29.90 34.58
N LYS A 99 -41.21 30.89 34.76
CA LYS A 99 -39.98 31.02 33.98
C LYS A 99 -39.03 29.85 34.24
N ASP A 100 -38.77 29.50 35.50
CA ASP A 100 -37.92 28.36 35.86
C ASP A 100 -38.44 27.04 35.26
N ALA A 101 -39.77 26.86 35.22
CA ALA A 101 -40.39 25.70 34.60
C ALA A 101 -40.24 25.69 33.05
N ALA A 102 -40.30 26.86 32.41
CA ALA A 102 -40.07 27.00 30.97
C ALA A 102 -38.60 26.74 30.61
N ASP A 103 -37.65 27.27 31.39
CA ASP A 103 -36.22 27.07 31.21
C ASP A 103 -35.85 25.58 31.42
N ALA A 104 -36.42 24.92 32.43
CA ALA A 104 -36.25 23.48 32.63
C ALA A 104 -36.80 22.65 31.47
N LYS A 105 -37.94 23.03 30.89
CA LYS A 105 -38.51 22.37 29.71
C LYS A 105 -37.61 22.55 28.47
N ALA A 106 -37.07 23.75 28.26
CA ALA A 106 -36.14 24.03 27.17
C ALA A 106 -34.85 23.19 27.30
N ALA A 107 -34.30 23.08 28.52
CA ALA A 107 -33.13 22.24 28.78
C ALA A 107 -33.38 20.75 28.50
N VAL A 108 -34.56 20.22 28.84
CA VAL A 108 -34.94 18.83 28.54
C VAL A 108 -35.07 18.61 27.03
N THR A 109 -35.68 19.54 26.29
CA THR A 109 -35.77 19.45 24.82
C THR A 109 -34.37 19.45 24.18
N ALA A 110 -33.49 20.38 24.58
CA ALA A 110 -32.12 20.44 24.08
C ALA A 110 -31.33 19.15 24.37
N ALA A 111 -31.51 18.55 25.55
CA ALA A 111 -30.90 17.27 25.88
C ALA A 111 -31.43 16.13 25.00
N ARG A 112 -32.74 16.11 24.71
CA ARG A 112 -33.35 15.12 23.81
C ARG A 112 -32.81 15.22 22.39
N ASP A 113 -32.71 16.45 21.88
CA ASP A 113 -32.22 16.69 20.51
C ASP A 113 -30.75 16.29 20.37
N LYS A 114 -29.92 16.54 21.40
CA LYS A 114 -28.53 16.07 21.44
C LYS A 114 -28.44 14.53 21.42
N VAL A 115 -29.28 13.84 22.18
CA VAL A 115 -29.31 12.36 22.17
C VAL A 115 -29.72 11.82 20.79
N ALA A 116 -30.65 12.50 20.11
CA ALA A 116 -31.05 12.13 18.75
C ALA A 116 -29.92 12.35 17.73
N ASP A 117 -29.19 13.48 17.83
CA ASP A 117 -28.02 13.77 17.00
C ASP A 117 -26.87 12.78 17.23
N ASP A 118 -26.55 12.46 18.48
CA ASP A 118 -25.52 11.47 18.82
C ASP A 118 -25.88 10.08 18.28
N LYS A 119 -27.16 9.68 18.38
CA LYS A 119 -27.67 8.43 17.80
C LYS A 119 -27.52 8.41 16.28
N LEU A 120 -27.88 9.51 15.60
CA LEU A 120 -27.75 9.62 14.14
C LEU A 120 -26.29 9.49 13.70
N LYS A 121 -25.35 10.08 14.44
CA LYS A 121 -23.91 9.97 14.17
C LYS A 121 -23.39 8.54 14.36
N ASP A 122 -23.91 7.82 15.35
CA ASP A 122 -23.55 6.42 15.60
C ASP A 122 -24.10 5.50 14.49
N GLU A 123 -25.34 5.75 14.03
CA GLU A 123 -25.93 5.04 12.89
C GLU A 123 -25.17 5.32 11.58
N LEU A 124 -24.82 6.58 11.33
CA LEU A 124 -24.03 6.98 10.16
C LEU A 124 -22.64 6.34 10.16
N ALA A 125 -21.95 6.32 11.31
CA ALA A 125 -20.65 5.67 11.43
C ALA A 125 -20.75 4.17 11.11
N ARG A 126 -21.80 3.48 11.61
CA ARG A 126 -22.05 2.06 11.32
C ARG A 126 -22.35 1.83 9.84
N SER A 127 -23.20 2.64 9.23
CA SER A 127 -23.50 2.57 7.79
C SER A 127 -22.26 2.80 6.93
N ASN A 128 -21.40 3.76 7.29
CA ASN A 128 -20.15 4.01 6.56
C ASN A 128 -19.18 2.84 6.69
N ALA A 129 -19.03 2.26 7.89
CA ALA A 129 -18.19 1.10 8.12
C ALA A 129 -18.67 -0.14 7.32
N GLU A 130 -19.99 -0.37 7.25
CA GLU A 130 -20.59 -1.41 6.40
C GLU A 130 -20.26 -1.21 4.92
N ALA A 131 -20.37 0.04 4.43
CA ALA A 131 -20.00 0.38 3.06
C ALA A 131 -18.49 0.16 2.81
N THR A 132 -17.63 0.49 3.76
CA THR A 132 -16.18 0.23 3.68
C THR A 132 -15.86 -1.26 3.66
N VAL A 133 -16.52 -2.08 4.49
CA VAL A 133 -16.35 -3.55 4.44
C VAL A 133 -16.67 -4.06 3.03
N SER A 134 -17.82 -3.68 2.47
CA SER A 134 -18.25 -4.11 1.14
C SER A 134 -17.29 -3.67 0.02
N SER A 135 -16.85 -2.40 0.03
CA SER A 135 -15.91 -1.90 -0.98
C SER A 135 -14.51 -2.51 -0.84
N SER A 136 -14.04 -2.75 0.39
CA SER A 136 -12.77 -3.42 0.66
C SER A 136 -12.80 -4.91 0.26
N GLU A 137 -13.91 -5.62 0.41
CA GLU A 137 -14.08 -7.00 -0.08
C GLU A 137 -14.00 -7.06 -1.61
N ALA A 138 -14.67 -6.12 -2.30
CA ALA A 138 -14.59 -6.01 -3.75
C ALA A 138 -13.15 -5.69 -4.19
N PHE A 139 -12.48 -4.77 -3.50
CA PHE A 139 -11.07 -4.45 -3.75
C PHE A 139 -10.15 -5.64 -3.51
N ALA A 140 -10.32 -6.39 -2.42
CA ALA A 140 -9.55 -7.59 -2.12
C ALA A 140 -9.66 -8.64 -3.23
N THR A 141 -10.86 -8.80 -3.80
CA THR A 141 -11.10 -9.70 -4.93
C THR A 141 -10.42 -9.19 -6.21
N ALA A 142 -10.56 -7.89 -6.51
CA ALA A 142 -9.99 -7.28 -7.72
C ALA A 142 -8.46 -7.17 -7.69
N SER A 143 -7.86 -7.20 -6.51
CA SER A 143 -6.41 -7.06 -6.29
C SER A 143 -5.68 -8.37 -5.98
N ALA A 144 -6.39 -9.49 -5.94
CA ALA A 144 -5.89 -10.78 -5.48
C ALA A 144 -4.65 -11.30 -6.24
N ASP A 145 -4.42 -10.86 -7.48
CA ASP A 145 -3.33 -11.32 -8.34
C ASP A 145 -2.09 -10.41 -8.33
N TYR A 146 -2.16 -9.22 -7.74
CA TYR A 146 -1.03 -8.27 -7.67
C TYR A 146 -0.66 -7.81 -6.26
N VAL A 147 -1.56 -7.97 -5.28
CA VAL A 147 -1.27 -7.65 -3.89
C VAL A 147 -0.21 -8.58 -3.31
N THR A 148 0.68 -8.04 -2.46
CA THR A 148 1.68 -8.85 -1.76
C THR A 148 1.01 -9.82 -0.77
N PRO A 149 1.60 -10.99 -0.46
CA PRO A 149 1.04 -11.91 0.53
C PRO A 149 0.81 -11.24 1.91
N GLU A 150 1.69 -10.34 2.31
CA GLU A 150 1.58 -9.58 3.56
C GLU A 150 0.38 -8.62 3.54
N ASP A 151 0.25 -7.81 2.49
CA ASP A 151 -0.87 -6.88 2.36
C ASP A 151 -2.20 -7.63 2.16
N SER A 152 -2.20 -8.81 1.52
CA SER A 152 -3.39 -9.68 1.39
C SER A 152 -3.92 -10.12 2.75
N VAL A 153 -3.02 -10.61 3.62
CA VAL A 153 -3.36 -11.03 4.99
C VAL A 153 -3.83 -9.83 5.82
N ALA A 154 -3.13 -8.69 5.72
CA ALA A 154 -3.52 -7.47 6.41
C ALA A 154 -4.90 -6.97 5.99
N LEU A 155 -5.20 -7.02 4.68
CA LEU A 155 -6.49 -6.60 4.11
C LEU A 155 -7.62 -7.50 4.58
N ALA A 156 -7.44 -8.83 4.48
CA ALA A 156 -8.43 -9.80 4.97
C ALA A 156 -8.68 -9.64 6.48
N SER A 157 -7.62 -9.52 7.28
CA SER A 157 -7.72 -9.30 8.72
C SER A 157 -8.41 -7.98 9.07
N GLY A 158 -8.14 -6.91 8.33
CA GLY A 158 -8.76 -5.60 8.53
C GLY A 158 -10.26 -5.63 8.21
N ILE A 159 -10.64 -6.27 7.10
CA ILE A 159 -12.04 -6.48 6.71
C ILE A 159 -12.79 -7.27 7.79
N ASP A 160 -12.25 -8.41 8.22
CA ASP A 160 -12.88 -9.26 9.23
C ASP A 160 -13.03 -8.54 10.57
N THR A 161 -12.00 -7.78 10.97
CA THR A 161 -12.04 -6.95 12.18
C THR A 161 -13.15 -5.92 12.10
N LEU A 162 -13.20 -5.12 11.03
CA LEU A 162 -14.23 -4.08 10.88
C LEU A 162 -15.63 -4.69 10.80
N ARG A 163 -15.81 -5.80 10.07
CA ARG A 163 -17.07 -6.55 9.98
C ARG A 163 -17.54 -7.01 11.37
N SER A 164 -16.64 -7.53 12.20
CA SER A 164 -16.96 -7.94 13.57
C SER A 164 -17.34 -6.75 14.47
N MET A 165 -16.66 -5.61 14.30
CA MET A 165 -16.93 -4.37 15.04
C MET A 165 -18.28 -3.77 14.67
N VAL A 166 -18.67 -3.80 13.39
CA VAL A 166 -19.99 -3.40 12.89
C VAL A 166 -21.09 -4.24 13.52
N ALA A 167 -20.92 -5.57 13.53
CA ALA A 167 -21.90 -6.51 14.08
C ALA A 167 -22.05 -6.43 15.61
N SER A 168 -21.04 -5.92 16.30
CA SER A 168 -21.08 -5.75 17.75
C SER A 168 -21.84 -4.49 18.16
N LEU A 169 -22.81 -4.67 19.06
CA LEU A 169 -23.57 -3.58 19.68
C LEU A 169 -22.76 -2.83 20.75
N THR A 170 -21.61 -3.35 21.17
CA THR A 170 -20.75 -2.73 22.20
C THR A 170 -19.62 -1.89 21.62
N THR A 171 -19.40 -1.93 20.31
CA THR A 171 -18.38 -1.12 19.63
C THR A 171 -18.72 0.37 19.75
N THR A 172 -17.76 1.17 20.20
CA THR A 172 -17.93 2.63 20.28
C THR A 172 -17.83 3.27 18.90
N ARG A 173 -18.49 4.41 18.68
CA ARG A 173 -18.35 5.19 17.44
C ARG A 173 -16.89 5.49 17.11
N LEU A 174 -16.08 5.85 18.11
CA LEU A 174 -14.69 6.24 17.90
C LEU A 174 -13.83 5.06 17.43
N ASP A 175 -14.03 3.87 17.99
CA ASP A 175 -13.29 2.68 17.57
C ASP A 175 -13.69 2.26 16.16
N LEU A 176 -14.97 2.37 15.82
CA LEU A 176 -15.47 2.09 14.49
C LEU A 176 -14.86 3.04 13.43
N LEU A 177 -14.81 4.35 13.73
CA LEU A 177 -14.20 5.34 12.85
C LEU A 177 -12.70 5.05 12.65
N ARG A 178 -11.96 4.77 13.73
CA ARG A 178 -10.53 4.42 13.64
C ARG A 178 -10.27 3.17 12.81
N ALA A 179 -11.07 2.12 12.99
CA ALA A 179 -10.95 0.89 12.22
C ALA A 179 -11.28 1.11 10.74
N THR A 180 -12.32 1.92 10.46
CA THR A 180 -12.70 2.34 9.10
C THR A 180 -11.56 3.11 8.43
N ASP A 181 -10.98 4.10 9.11
CA ASP A 181 -9.86 4.89 8.61
C ASP A 181 -8.62 4.02 8.36
N SER A 182 -8.31 3.11 9.29
CA SER A 182 -7.16 2.21 9.16
C SER A 182 -7.28 1.31 7.93
N LEU A 183 -8.46 0.73 7.69
CA LEU A 183 -8.71 -0.11 6.53
C LEU A 183 -8.69 0.71 5.23
N THR A 184 -9.26 1.93 5.26
CA THR A 184 -9.24 2.85 4.10
C THR A 184 -7.81 3.25 3.73
N LEU A 185 -6.97 3.53 4.72
CA LEU A 185 -5.55 3.83 4.51
C LEU A 185 -4.79 2.64 3.95
N LEU A 186 -5.11 1.41 4.39
CA LEU A 186 -4.50 0.20 3.83
C LEU A 186 -4.88 0.01 2.35
N VAL A 187 -6.16 0.16 2.00
CA VAL A 187 -6.61 0.11 0.61
C VAL A 187 -5.92 1.19 -0.23
N ALA A 188 -5.80 2.41 0.31
CA ALA A 188 -5.10 3.50 -0.37
C ALA A 188 -3.60 3.25 -0.55
N LYS A 189 -2.94 2.61 0.44
CA LYS A 189 -1.54 2.20 0.38
C LYS A 189 -1.31 1.15 -0.71
N ILE A 190 -2.19 0.15 -0.80
CA ILE A 190 -2.12 -0.89 -1.84
C ILE A 190 -2.35 -0.28 -3.22
N GLY A 191 -3.37 0.58 -3.33
CA GLY A 191 -3.64 1.33 -4.55
C GLY A 191 -4.20 0.48 -5.71
N PRO A 192 -4.37 1.11 -6.87
CA PRO A 192 -4.81 0.42 -8.08
C PRO A 192 -3.74 -0.58 -8.56
N ARG A 193 -4.13 -1.44 -9.50
CA ARG A 193 -3.21 -2.37 -10.16
C ARG A 193 -2.02 -1.59 -10.74
N PRO A 194 -0.77 -1.94 -10.38
CA PRO A 194 0.41 -1.41 -11.03
C PRO A 194 0.39 -1.75 -12.53
N VAL A 195 0.65 -0.75 -13.36
CA VAL A 195 0.75 -0.87 -14.82
C VAL A 195 2.23 -0.92 -15.19
N PRO A 196 2.74 -2.07 -15.68
CA PRO A 196 4.11 -2.18 -16.17
C PRO A 196 4.49 -1.04 -17.10
N TYR A 197 5.73 -0.55 -16.97
CA TYR A 197 6.25 0.43 -17.91
C TYR A 197 6.22 -0.14 -19.33
N ASP A 198 5.80 0.67 -20.28
CA ASP A 198 5.82 0.36 -21.71
C ASP A 198 6.08 1.63 -22.52
N TRP A 199 6.48 1.48 -23.79
CA TRP A 199 6.85 2.58 -24.67
C TRP A 199 6.04 2.55 -25.96
N SER A 200 5.49 3.71 -26.30
CA SER A 200 5.06 3.94 -27.69
C SER A 200 6.30 4.10 -28.57
N ILE A 201 6.25 3.50 -29.75
CA ILE A 201 7.40 3.40 -30.65
C ILE A 201 7.06 4.06 -31.97
N ARG A 202 7.95 4.90 -32.49
CA ARG A 202 7.86 5.41 -33.85
C ARG A 202 8.81 4.64 -34.74
N CYS A 203 8.29 4.05 -35.81
CA CYS A 203 9.09 3.36 -36.82
C CYS A 203 9.03 4.10 -38.15
N LEU A 204 10.16 4.21 -38.84
CA LEU A 204 10.31 4.84 -40.14
C LEU A 204 10.35 3.78 -41.24
N ASP A 205 9.53 3.93 -42.27
CA ASP A 205 9.60 3.10 -43.47
C ASP A 205 10.78 3.51 -44.38
N ALA A 206 10.98 2.78 -45.48
CA ALA A 206 12.03 3.06 -46.47
C ALA A 206 11.93 4.45 -47.13
N ASN A 207 10.76 5.12 -47.05
CA ASN A 207 10.54 6.47 -47.56
C ASN A 207 10.71 7.55 -46.46
N GLY A 208 11.06 7.15 -45.24
CA GLY A 208 11.17 8.04 -44.08
C GLY A 208 9.82 8.45 -43.49
N VAL A 209 8.72 7.77 -43.84
CA VAL A 209 7.40 8.03 -43.27
C VAL A 209 7.31 7.34 -41.91
N GLY A 210 7.07 8.14 -40.86
CA GLY A 210 6.99 7.64 -39.49
C GLY A 210 5.59 7.24 -39.07
N THR A 211 5.45 6.02 -38.55
CA THR A 211 4.20 5.53 -37.92
C THR A 211 4.44 5.32 -36.42
N VAL A 212 3.51 5.76 -35.58
CA VAL A 212 3.59 5.58 -34.12
C VAL A 212 2.69 4.42 -33.70
N PHE A 213 3.27 3.48 -32.97
CA PHE A 213 2.65 2.30 -32.41
C PHE A 213 2.52 2.44 -30.90
N SER A 214 1.45 1.91 -30.32
CA SER A 214 1.27 1.89 -28.86
C SER A 214 2.29 1.01 -28.16
N THR A 215 2.67 -0.09 -28.79
CA THR A 215 3.67 -1.05 -28.30
C THR A 215 4.55 -1.52 -29.46
N PHE A 216 5.72 -2.10 -29.16
CA PHE A 216 6.57 -2.71 -30.19
C PHE A 216 5.89 -3.89 -30.90
N ARG A 217 4.95 -4.59 -30.23
CA ARG A 217 4.23 -5.73 -30.80
C ARG A 217 3.26 -5.30 -31.89
N ASP A 218 2.69 -4.09 -31.77
CA ASP A 218 1.84 -3.53 -32.81
C ASP A 218 2.64 -3.22 -34.08
N ALA A 219 3.92 -2.87 -33.93
CA ALA A 219 4.82 -2.70 -35.07
C ALA A 219 5.04 -4.01 -35.82
N TRP A 220 5.15 -5.15 -35.13
CA TRP A 220 5.28 -6.47 -35.77
C TRP A 220 4.05 -6.91 -36.55
N ALA A 221 2.87 -6.37 -36.21
CA ALA A 221 1.64 -6.63 -36.93
C ALA A 221 1.48 -5.76 -38.19
N SER A 222 2.38 -4.78 -38.39
CA SER A 222 2.37 -3.91 -39.56
C SER A 222 2.73 -4.70 -40.83
N PRO A 223 2.02 -4.47 -41.96
CA PRO A 223 2.41 -5.02 -43.25
C PRO A 223 3.59 -4.27 -43.90
N VAL A 224 4.02 -3.15 -43.31
CA VAL A 224 5.12 -2.31 -43.80
C VAL A 224 6.40 -2.71 -43.07
N GLU A 225 7.46 -2.97 -43.82
CA GLU A 225 8.80 -3.14 -43.28
C GLU A 225 9.40 -1.79 -42.88
N PHE A 226 10.01 -1.75 -41.70
CA PHE A 226 10.61 -0.54 -41.13
C PHE A 226 12.13 -0.68 -41.12
N GLY A 227 12.83 0.43 -41.39
CA GLY A 227 14.30 0.46 -41.37
C GLY A 227 14.90 1.06 -40.09
N SER A 228 14.07 1.63 -39.22
CA SER A 228 14.48 2.05 -37.87
C SER A 228 13.27 2.33 -36.99
N CYS A 229 13.41 2.10 -35.68
CA CYS A 229 12.43 2.44 -34.68
C CYS A 229 13.06 3.23 -33.53
N VAL A 230 12.30 4.15 -32.92
CA VAL A 230 12.74 4.96 -31.77
C VAL A 230 11.63 5.06 -30.72
N PRO A 231 11.97 5.12 -29.41
CA PRO A 231 10.96 5.33 -28.38
C PRO A 231 10.39 6.74 -28.45
N VAL A 232 9.10 6.89 -28.14
CA VAL A 232 8.40 8.18 -28.17
C VAL A 232 7.96 8.61 -26.77
N SER A 233 7.20 7.77 -26.08
CA SER A 233 6.72 8.08 -24.74
C SER A 233 6.63 6.83 -23.87
N ARG A 234 7.04 6.97 -22.61
CA ARG A 234 6.86 5.96 -21.56
C ARG A 234 5.47 6.09 -20.94
N SER A 235 4.83 4.97 -20.68
CA SER A 235 3.57 4.84 -19.94
C SER A 235 3.71 3.78 -18.86
N GLY A 236 2.84 3.75 -17.85
CA GLY A 236 2.94 2.84 -16.70
C GLY A 236 3.56 3.49 -15.46
N ASP A 237 3.72 2.71 -14.40
CA ASP A 237 4.16 3.16 -13.07
C ASP A 237 5.23 2.26 -12.42
N VAL A 238 5.46 1.04 -12.92
CA VAL A 238 6.40 0.09 -12.31
C VAL A 238 7.24 -0.66 -13.33
N PHE A 239 8.47 -1.01 -12.94
CA PHE A 239 9.29 -1.95 -13.70
C PHE A 239 8.90 -3.40 -13.39
N THR A 240 8.86 -4.23 -14.43
CA THR A 240 8.73 -5.68 -14.31
C THR A 240 10.08 -6.33 -13.99
N ALA A 241 10.06 -7.57 -13.51
CA ALA A 241 11.28 -8.35 -13.29
C ALA A 241 12.12 -8.50 -14.58
N VAL A 242 11.47 -8.59 -15.74
CA VAL A 242 12.14 -8.71 -17.05
C VAL A 242 12.88 -7.42 -17.42
N GLN A 243 12.24 -6.28 -17.19
CA GLN A 243 12.85 -4.96 -17.42
C GLN A 243 14.02 -4.71 -16.47
N LEU A 244 13.86 -5.05 -15.20
CA LEU A 244 14.95 -4.96 -14.20
C LEU A 244 16.11 -5.88 -14.57
N ALA A 245 15.85 -7.08 -15.10
CA ALA A 245 16.90 -7.97 -15.60
C ALA A 245 17.64 -7.39 -16.80
N ALA A 246 16.93 -6.75 -17.73
CA ALA A 246 17.55 -6.07 -18.87
C ALA A 246 18.44 -4.90 -18.42
N ILE A 247 17.99 -4.09 -17.45
CA ILE A 247 18.79 -3.02 -16.84
C ILE A 247 20.03 -3.61 -16.14
N ALA A 248 19.87 -4.66 -15.33
CA ALA A 248 20.96 -5.31 -14.63
C ALA A 248 22.03 -5.92 -15.55
N SER A 249 21.65 -6.28 -16.78
CA SER A 249 22.58 -6.78 -17.81
C SER A 249 23.49 -5.70 -18.40
N LYS A 250 23.26 -4.41 -18.07
CA LYS A 250 23.94 -3.24 -18.64
C LYS A 250 23.71 -3.07 -20.14
N ALA A 251 22.64 -3.64 -20.67
CA ALA A 251 22.20 -3.41 -22.04
C ALA A 251 21.82 -1.95 -22.31
N VAL A 252 21.49 -1.22 -21.25
CA VAL A 252 21.21 0.22 -21.25
C VAL A 252 22.01 0.91 -20.15
N ALA A 253 22.32 2.19 -20.34
CA ALA A 253 23.11 2.95 -19.39
C ALA A 253 22.30 3.32 -18.14
N THR A 254 21.03 3.69 -18.33
CA THR A 254 20.10 4.05 -17.27
C THR A 254 18.73 3.40 -17.47
N GLU A 255 17.87 3.46 -16.45
CA GLU A 255 16.50 2.95 -16.55
C GLU A 255 15.63 3.75 -17.54
N ASP A 256 15.98 5.01 -17.80
CA ASP A 256 15.26 5.85 -18.76
C ASP A 256 15.55 5.46 -20.22
N ASP A 257 16.71 4.84 -20.47
CA ASP A 257 17.12 4.35 -21.79
C ASP A 257 16.47 2.99 -22.14
N LEU A 258 15.66 2.42 -21.24
CA LEU A 258 14.99 1.14 -21.49
C LEU A 258 14.08 1.18 -22.73
N GLY A 259 13.56 2.37 -23.08
CA GLY A 259 12.82 2.59 -24.31
C GLY A 259 13.59 2.22 -25.58
N ASP A 260 14.92 2.31 -25.56
CA ASP A 260 15.76 1.93 -26.70
C ASP A 260 15.72 0.42 -26.93
N LEU A 261 15.66 -0.40 -25.86
CA LEU A 261 15.48 -1.84 -26.02
C LEU A 261 14.09 -2.20 -26.57
N TYR A 262 13.07 -1.43 -26.20
CA TYR A 262 11.72 -1.59 -26.76
C TYR A 262 11.66 -1.17 -28.23
N ALA A 263 12.39 -0.13 -28.62
CA ALA A 263 12.52 0.28 -30.01
C ALA A 263 13.30 -0.76 -30.83
N MET A 264 14.40 -1.31 -30.28
CA MET A 264 15.09 -2.47 -30.87
C MET A 264 14.15 -3.66 -31.01
N CYS A 265 13.29 -3.91 -30.02
CA CYS A 265 12.29 -4.96 -30.13
C CYS A 265 11.30 -4.72 -31.28
N ALA A 266 10.91 -3.47 -31.55
CA ALA A 266 10.00 -3.12 -32.64
C ALA A 266 10.66 -3.26 -34.02
N ASP A 267 11.96 -3.04 -34.08
CA ASP A 267 12.73 -3.21 -35.29
C ASP A 267 12.76 -4.69 -35.70
N VAL A 268 12.35 -4.95 -36.93
CA VAL A 268 12.29 -6.30 -37.50
C VAL A 268 13.65 -6.72 -38.06
N ASP A 269 14.61 -5.81 -38.19
CA ASP A 269 15.97 -6.06 -38.66
C ASP A 269 16.99 -5.89 -37.53
N LEU A 270 16.68 -6.51 -36.38
CA LEU A 270 17.62 -6.68 -35.26
C LEU A 270 18.97 -7.31 -35.67
N ASP A 271 19.06 -7.92 -36.84
CA ASP A 271 20.31 -8.39 -37.43
C ASP A 271 21.13 -7.24 -38.05
N VAL A 272 20.53 -6.26 -38.75
CA VAL A 272 21.29 -5.15 -39.36
C VAL A 272 21.87 -4.20 -38.31
N ILE A 273 21.18 -3.99 -37.18
CA ILE A 273 21.66 -3.15 -36.06
C ILE A 273 22.96 -3.70 -35.43
N ALA A 274 23.26 -4.99 -35.64
CA ALA A 274 24.48 -5.63 -35.16
C ALA A 274 25.63 -5.66 -36.20
N GLU A 275 25.44 -5.12 -37.41
CA GLU A 275 26.52 -5.01 -38.42
C GLU A 275 26.94 -3.58 -38.73
N ASP A 276 26.05 -2.58 -38.67
CA ASP A 276 26.45 -1.18 -38.85
C ASP A 276 25.45 -0.22 -38.18
N THR A 277 25.98 0.81 -37.49
CA THR A 277 25.26 1.95 -36.85
C THR A 277 24.72 1.82 -35.42
N TRP A 278 25.52 1.26 -34.51
CA TRP A 278 25.83 1.93 -33.24
C TRP A 278 27.25 1.54 -32.86
N ALA A 279 28.20 2.42 -33.13
CA ALA A 279 29.64 2.13 -33.10
C ALA A 279 30.24 1.80 -31.71
N ASN A 280 29.44 1.45 -30.69
CA ASN A 280 29.89 1.07 -29.34
C ASN A 280 28.94 0.10 -28.59
N ALA A 281 27.95 -0.50 -29.25
CA ALA A 281 27.01 -1.42 -28.62
C ALA A 281 27.60 -2.80 -28.88
N SER A 282 28.44 -3.24 -27.94
CA SER A 282 28.67 -4.67 -27.75
C SER A 282 27.30 -5.40 -27.81
N ASP A 283 27.26 -6.67 -28.24
CA ASP A 283 26.05 -7.51 -28.36
C ASP A 283 25.08 -7.45 -27.16
N ILE A 284 25.50 -6.87 -26.03
CA ILE A 284 24.75 -6.57 -24.82
C ILE A 284 23.41 -5.89 -25.12
N ALA A 285 23.33 -4.87 -25.98
CA ALA A 285 22.05 -4.18 -26.23
C ALA A 285 21.04 -5.08 -26.97
N PRO A 286 21.42 -5.73 -28.10
CA PRO A 286 20.60 -6.78 -28.70
C PRO A 286 20.25 -7.95 -27.75
N LYS A 287 21.18 -8.40 -26.89
CA LYS A 287 20.92 -9.43 -25.85
C LYS A 287 19.91 -8.94 -24.80
N GLY A 288 19.98 -7.66 -24.41
CA GLY A 288 19.02 -7.01 -23.52
C GLY A 288 17.64 -6.91 -24.15
N ALA A 289 17.55 -6.49 -25.41
CA ALA A 289 16.30 -6.49 -26.17
C ALA A 289 15.70 -7.91 -26.23
N MET A 290 16.51 -8.95 -26.45
CA MET A 290 16.05 -10.36 -26.39
C MET A 290 15.59 -10.82 -25.01
N THR A 291 15.91 -10.10 -23.94
CA THR A 291 15.31 -10.33 -22.61
C THR A 291 13.88 -9.77 -22.58
N ILE A 292 13.63 -8.62 -23.21
CA ILE A 292 12.32 -7.97 -23.30
C ILE A 292 11.39 -8.68 -24.28
N CYS A 293 11.88 -9.01 -25.48
CA CYS A 293 11.11 -9.59 -26.59
C CYS A 293 11.74 -10.91 -27.10
N PRO A 294 11.77 -11.96 -26.28
CA PRO A 294 12.37 -13.26 -26.66
C PRO A 294 11.64 -13.96 -27.82
N ASP A 295 10.43 -13.51 -28.12
CA ASP A 295 9.50 -13.98 -29.15
C ASP A 295 9.47 -13.09 -30.40
N ASN A 296 10.41 -12.15 -30.52
CA ASN A 296 10.57 -11.37 -31.74
C ASN A 296 10.66 -12.28 -32.99
N PRO A 297 10.03 -11.92 -34.12
CA PRO A 297 10.04 -12.74 -35.34
C PRO A 297 11.44 -13.17 -35.83
N LYS A 298 12.48 -12.40 -35.57
CA LYS A 298 13.89 -12.72 -35.90
C LYS A 298 14.70 -13.27 -34.74
N ALA A 299 14.09 -13.56 -33.58
CA ALA A 299 14.82 -14.00 -32.38
C ALA A 299 15.72 -15.23 -32.64
N LEU A 300 15.33 -16.13 -33.54
CA LEU A 300 16.16 -17.29 -33.92
C LEU A 300 17.45 -16.89 -34.64
N ALA A 301 17.37 -15.94 -35.57
CA ALA A 301 18.54 -15.45 -36.31
C ALA A 301 19.50 -14.72 -35.36
N VAL A 302 18.95 -13.84 -34.50
CA VAL A 302 19.73 -13.10 -33.50
C VAL A 302 20.44 -14.06 -32.52
N LYS A 303 19.74 -15.08 -32.01
CA LYS A 303 20.33 -16.11 -31.12
C LYS A 303 21.43 -16.91 -31.82
N ALA A 304 21.26 -17.26 -33.09
CA ALA A 304 22.26 -17.99 -33.86
C ALA A 304 23.55 -17.18 -34.04
N ARG A 305 23.43 -15.86 -34.23
CA ARG A 305 24.58 -14.96 -34.32
C ARG A 305 25.39 -14.91 -33.03
N PHE A 306 24.74 -14.68 -31.89
CA PHE A 306 25.43 -14.68 -30.60
C PHE A 306 26.15 -16.00 -30.34
N ALA A 307 25.54 -17.12 -30.69
CA ALA A 307 26.18 -18.43 -30.57
C ALA A 307 27.40 -18.57 -31.49
N SER A 308 27.35 -18.00 -32.69
CA SER A 308 28.49 -18.00 -33.62
C SER A 308 29.65 -17.12 -33.14
N GLU A 309 29.36 -15.95 -32.59
CA GLU A 309 30.33 -15.01 -32.01
C GLU A 309 31.00 -15.60 -30.78
N GLU A 310 30.21 -16.22 -29.89
CA GLU A 310 30.75 -16.92 -28.72
C GLU A 310 31.69 -18.06 -29.13
N LYS A 311 31.30 -18.83 -30.16
CA LYS A 311 32.13 -19.90 -30.71
C LYS A 311 33.42 -19.37 -31.32
N ALA A 312 33.38 -18.27 -32.06
CA ALA A 312 34.56 -17.62 -32.62
C ALA A 312 35.50 -17.13 -31.50
N ALA A 313 34.95 -16.41 -30.51
CA ALA A 313 35.74 -15.94 -29.37
C ALA A 313 36.33 -17.09 -28.54
N ALA A 314 35.62 -18.22 -28.42
CA ALA A 314 36.16 -19.42 -27.78
C ALA A 314 37.30 -20.04 -28.60
N ALA A 315 37.20 -20.05 -29.93
CA ALA A 315 38.26 -20.52 -30.80
C ALA A 315 39.53 -19.64 -30.68
N ASP A 316 39.36 -18.32 -30.61
CA ASP A 316 40.48 -17.38 -30.44
C ASP A 316 41.17 -17.55 -29.09
N ARG A 317 40.40 -17.67 -28.00
CA ARG A 317 40.95 -17.98 -26.66
C ARG A 317 41.70 -19.30 -26.66
N LYS A 318 41.18 -20.32 -27.34
CA LYS A 318 41.87 -21.60 -27.49
C LYS A 318 43.15 -21.44 -28.29
N ALA A 319 43.14 -20.73 -29.41
CA ALA A 319 44.33 -20.50 -30.23
C ALA A 319 45.42 -19.77 -29.43
N ALA A 320 45.05 -18.72 -28.68
CA ALA A 320 45.96 -18.00 -27.80
C ALA A 320 46.52 -18.89 -26.67
N SER A 321 45.67 -19.75 -26.07
CA SER A 321 46.10 -20.72 -25.07
C SER A 321 47.04 -21.78 -25.66
N ASP A 322 46.77 -22.27 -26.87
CA ASP A 322 47.61 -23.24 -27.56
C ASP A 322 48.98 -22.63 -27.90
N GLU A 323 49.02 -21.35 -28.29
CA GLU A 323 50.27 -20.63 -28.54
C GLU A 323 51.06 -20.40 -27.25
N ALA A 324 50.41 -19.92 -26.19
CA ALA A 324 51.05 -19.72 -24.88
C ALA A 324 51.58 -21.03 -24.27
N ALA A 325 50.93 -22.15 -24.53
CA ALA A 325 51.37 -23.48 -24.08
C ALA A 325 52.43 -24.12 -24.98
N GLY A 326 52.85 -23.45 -26.06
CA GLY A 326 53.79 -24.01 -27.05
C GLY A 326 53.26 -25.25 -27.77
N ILE A 327 51.93 -25.38 -27.84
CA ILE A 327 51.23 -26.41 -28.64
C ILE A 327 51.24 -25.99 -30.11
N VAL A 328 51.11 -24.70 -30.39
CA VAL A 328 51.21 -24.12 -31.73
C VAL A 328 52.23 -22.98 -31.71
N PHE A 329 53.18 -22.95 -32.64
CA PHE A 329 54.12 -21.83 -32.72
C PHE A 329 54.68 -21.63 -34.13
N GLY A 330 55.06 -20.39 -34.45
CA GLY A 330 55.71 -20.04 -35.72
C GLY A 330 57.24 -20.04 -35.65
N ALA A 331 57.85 -19.39 -36.62
CA ALA A 331 59.30 -19.22 -36.72
C ALA A 331 59.94 -18.60 -35.46
N GLY A 332 61.26 -18.78 -35.34
CA GLY A 332 62.09 -18.30 -34.24
C GLY A 332 62.52 -19.40 -33.27
N VAL A 333 63.32 -19.00 -32.29
CA VAL A 333 63.89 -19.87 -31.25
C VAL A 333 62.86 -20.07 -30.12
N ARG A 334 62.69 -21.31 -29.69
CA ARG A 334 61.82 -21.73 -28.57
C ARG A 334 62.62 -22.59 -27.60
N THR A 335 62.64 -22.20 -26.33
CA THR A 335 63.31 -22.94 -25.26
C THR A 335 62.47 -24.15 -24.86
N VAL A 336 63.05 -25.34 -24.91
CA VAL A 336 62.36 -26.59 -24.56
C VAL A 336 62.17 -26.67 -23.04
N GLY A 337 60.97 -27.07 -22.61
CA GLY A 337 60.55 -27.07 -21.22
C GLY A 337 60.01 -25.72 -20.72
N LYS A 338 60.15 -24.64 -21.49
CA LYS A 338 59.63 -23.30 -21.17
C LYS A 338 58.65 -22.79 -22.24
N ASP A 339 59.14 -22.53 -23.44
CA ASP A 339 58.35 -21.95 -24.54
C ASP A 339 57.59 -23.04 -25.33
N LEU A 340 58.06 -24.29 -25.26
CA LEU A 340 57.36 -25.48 -25.74
C LEU A 340 57.73 -26.70 -24.89
N GLN A 341 56.91 -27.75 -24.92
CA GLN A 341 57.17 -28.99 -24.19
C GLN A 341 57.71 -30.09 -25.11
N PRO A 342 58.52 -31.05 -24.62
CA PRO A 342 58.94 -32.19 -25.42
C PRO A 342 57.76 -32.91 -26.08
N GLY A 343 57.93 -33.35 -27.32
CA GLY A 343 56.86 -33.97 -28.10
C GLY A 343 57.13 -33.99 -29.59
N VAL A 344 56.13 -34.48 -30.33
CA VAL A 344 56.15 -34.53 -31.79
C VAL A 344 55.45 -33.31 -32.34
N TYR A 345 56.16 -32.55 -33.16
CA TYR A 345 55.69 -31.32 -33.78
C TYR A 345 55.61 -31.48 -35.29
N ILE A 346 54.53 -30.93 -35.86
CA ILE A 346 54.22 -31.07 -37.28
C ILE A 346 54.01 -29.71 -37.92
N ALA A 347 54.66 -29.50 -39.05
CA ALA A 347 54.37 -28.42 -39.99
C ALA A 347 53.85 -29.02 -41.29
N VAL A 348 52.86 -28.38 -41.91
CA VAL A 348 52.21 -28.85 -43.16
C VAL A 348 52.39 -27.82 -44.28
N ASN A 349 52.42 -28.29 -45.53
CA ASN A 349 52.57 -27.47 -46.73
C ASN A 349 53.75 -26.48 -46.65
N VAL A 350 54.90 -26.97 -46.21
CA VAL A 350 56.08 -26.12 -46.00
C VAL A 350 56.82 -25.84 -47.30
N SER A 351 57.53 -24.72 -47.36
CA SER A 351 58.42 -24.33 -48.45
C SER A 351 59.59 -23.53 -47.89
N ASN A 352 60.82 -23.79 -48.34
CA ASN A 352 62.05 -23.20 -47.79
C ASN A 352 62.13 -23.29 -46.26
N CYS A 353 61.77 -24.44 -45.70
CA CYS A 353 61.72 -24.67 -44.26
C CYS A 353 63.07 -25.15 -43.73
N TYR A 354 63.69 -24.36 -42.86
CA TYR A 354 64.81 -24.77 -42.05
C TYR A 354 64.36 -24.98 -40.61
N TRP A 355 64.76 -26.09 -39.99
CA TRP A 355 64.60 -26.30 -38.56
C TRP A 355 65.86 -26.93 -37.97
N GLU A 356 66.08 -26.68 -36.68
CA GLU A 356 67.18 -27.26 -35.91
C GLU A 356 66.79 -27.47 -34.45
N ARG A 357 67.39 -28.49 -33.84
CA ARG A 357 67.36 -28.78 -32.41
C ARG A 357 68.76 -28.53 -31.85
N LEU A 358 68.82 -27.79 -30.76
CA LEU A 358 70.06 -27.27 -30.19
C LEU A 358 70.24 -27.77 -28.76
N ASP A 359 71.49 -27.99 -28.36
CA ASP A 359 71.87 -28.23 -26.97
C ASP A 359 72.04 -26.92 -26.18
N SER A 360 72.40 -27.02 -24.89
CA SER A 360 72.55 -25.84 -24.02
C SER A 360 73.74 -24.94 -24.37
N ALA A 361 74.71 -25.44 -25.15
CA ALA A 361 75.82 -24.65 -25.68
C ALA A 361 75.47 -23.98 -27.03
N GLY A 362 74.32 -24.32 -27.62
CA GLY A 362 73.90 -23.86 -28.94
C GLY A 362 74.41 -24.74 -30.08
N GLU A 363 74.96 -25.92 -29.78
CA GLU A 363 75.40 -26.87 -30.80
C GLU A 363 74.20 -27.64 -31.37
N ILE A 364 74.25 -27.95 -32.67
CA ILE A 364 73.15 -28.62 -33.38
C ILE A 364 73.14 -30.12 -33.05
N HIS A 365 72.03 -30.59 -32.49
CA HIS A 365 71.72 -32.02 -32.36
C HIS A 365 71.23 -32.62 -33.67
N ASP A 366 70.34 -31.90 -34.35
CA ASP A 366 69.71 -32.34 -35.60
C ASP A 366 69.15 -31.12 -36.33
N ASN A 367 69.20 -31.11 -37.65
CA ASN A 367 68.65 -30.05 -38.48
C ASN A 367 68.25 -30.58 -39.87
N ASN A 368 67.41 -29.83 -40.56
CA ASN A 368 67.09 -30.12 -41.96
C ASN A 368 66.67 -28.86 -42.72
N PHE A 369 66.99 -28.83 -44.01
CA PHE A 369 66.51 -27.81 -44.94
C PHE A 369 65.63 -28.43 -46.02
N ILE A 370 64.36 -28.04 -46.03
CA ILE A 370 63.31 -28.68 -46.81
C ILE A 370 62.78 -27.64 -47.82
N MET A 371 63.11 -27.86 -49.10
CA MET A 371 62.68 -26.98 -50.19
C MET A 371 61.15 -26.93 -50.32
N GLY A 372 60.48 -28.07 -50.14
CA GLY A 372 59.02 -28.15 -50.10
C GLY A 372 58.53 -29.54 -49.71
N ALA A 373 57.52 -29.61 -48.84
CA ALA A 373 56.92 -30.88 -48.42
C ALA A 373 55.47 -30.68 -47.94
N PRO A 374 54.57 -31.66 -48.20
CA PRO A 374 53.20 -31.59 -47.68
C PRO A 374 53.14 -31.71 -46.15
N ARG A 375 54.14 -32.38 -45.54
CA ARG A 375 54.23 -32.60 -44.10
C ARG A 375 55.67 -32.76 -43.67
N VAL A 376 56.04 -32.11 -42.57
CA VAL A 376 57.32 -32.27 -41.86
C VAL A 376 57.02 -32.56 -40.41
N GLU A 377 57.69 -33.55 -39.85
CA GLU A 377 57.50 -34.00 -38.48
C GLU A 377 58.86 -34.02 -37.76
N VAL A 378 58.91 -33.45 -36.56
CA VAL A 378 60.11 -33.40 -35.73
C VAL A 378 59.78 -33.85 -34.32
N THR A 379 60.55 -34.79 -33.80
CA THR A 379 60.50 -35.17 -32.38
C THR A 379 61.46 -34.28 -31.60
N VAL A 380 60.92 -33.35 -30.82
CA VAL A 380 61.67 -32.55 -29.84
C VAL A 380 61.76 -33.34 -28.54
N ARG A 381 62.97 -33.68 -28.14
CA ARG A 381 63.26 -34.51 -26.96
C ARG A 381 63.42 -33.64 -25.73
N SER A 382 63.22 -34.24 -24.55
CA SER A 382 63.46 -33.57 -23.27
C SER A 382 64.93 -33.21 -23.02
N SER A 383 65.86 -33.78 -23.79
CA SER A 383 67.29 -33.45 -23.73
C SER A 383 67.67 -32.22 -24.55
N ASP A 384 66.79 -31.76 -25.45
CA ASP A 384 67.06 -30.54 -26.23
C ASP A 384 66.95 -29.32 -25.34
N TYR A 385 67.75 -28.31 -25.64
CA TYR A 385 67.66 -27.01 -24.98
C TYR A 385 66.77 -26.05 -25.75
N ALA A 386 66.91 -26.01 -27.08
CA ALA A 386 66.09 -25.13 -27.93
C ALA A 386 65.69 -25.80 -29.24
N PHE A 387 64.55 -25.38 -29.77
CA PHE A 387 64.12 -25.64 -31.13
C PHE A 387 64.05 -24.31 -31.88
N ASN A 388 64.65 -24.23 -33.06
CA ASN A 388 64.58 -23.05 -33.90
C ASN A 388 64.03 -23.43 -35.28
N SER A 389 63.20 -22.57 -35.86
CA SER A 389 62.73 -22.77 -37.23
C SER A 389 62.55 -21.47 -37.99
N THR A 390 62.76 -21.53 -39.30
CA THR A 390 62.56 -20.41 -40.23
C THR A 390 61.92 -20.93 -41.51
N GLY A 391 60.92 -20.21 -42.03
CA GLY A 391 60.25 -20.59 -43.28
C GLY A 391 59.32 -21.81 -43.19
N CYS A 392 59.14 -22.40 -42.01
CA CYS A 392 58.34 -23.62 -41.84
C CYS A 392 56.82 -23.39 -41.64
N GLY A 393 56.38 -22.12 -41.55
CA GLY A 393 55.01 -21.81 -41.17
C GLY A 393 54.76 -22.06 -39.69
N GLN A 394 53.61 -22.67 -39.36
CA GLN A 394 53.24 -23.02 -37.99
C GLN A 394 53.55 -24.50 -37.69
N TRP A 395 54.21 -24.75 -36.58
CA TRP A 395 54.34 -26.06 -35.96
C TRP A 395 53.17 -26.32 -35.01
N ARG A 396 52.67 -27.56 -34.99
CA ARG A 396 51.62 -28.02 -34.08
C ARG A 396 52.02 -29.32 -33.41
N ARG A 397 51.91 -29.38 -32.08
CA ARG A 397 52.09 -30.61 -31.31
C ARG A 397 50.96 -31.60 -31.62
N GLN A 398 51.28 -32.87 -31.83
CA GLN A 398 50.29 -33.94 -32.00
C GLN A 398 49.71 -34.42 -30.67
#